data_AF-A0A2X2XKB6-F1
#
_entry.id   AF-A0A2X2XKB6-F1
#
_cell.length_a   1.000
_cell.length_b   1.000
_cell.length_c   1.000
_cell.angle_alpha   90.00
_cell.angle_beta   90.00
_cell.angle_gamma   90.00
#
_symmetry.space_group_name_H-M   'P 1'
#
loop_
_entity.id
_entity.type
_entity.pdbx_description
1 polymer ?
#
loop_
_entity_poly.entity_id
_entity_poly.type
_entity_poly.pdbx_seq_one_letter_code
_entity_poly.pdbx_strand_id
1 'polypeptide(L)'
;MKTLKQTGNTKLSELSIEELTTEKKKRTVILIFFSILLGIMVGTCIYATIKKGVSALTFMPIAFLPIFLIIWKSQKDVCNEIKSR
;
A
#
# COMPACT_ATOMS: atom_id res chain seq x y z
N MET A 1 25.75 2.28 -0.96
CA MET A 1 24.45 2.90 -0.59
C MET A 1 23.47 1.78 -0.21
N LYS A 2 23.47 1.36 1.07
CA LYS A 2 22.55 0.35 1.63
C LYS A 2 21.57 1.04 2.56
N THR A 3 20.58 1.74 2.05
CA THR A 3 19.55 2.35 2.88
C THR A 3 18.23 2.34 2.12
N LEU A 4 17.13 2.00 2.82
CA LEU A 4 15.74 1.80 2.38
C LEU A 4 15.25 0.36 2.20
N LYS A 5 16.02 -0.59 1.64
CA LYS A 5 15.56 -2.00 1.58
C LYS A 5 15.82 -2.80 2.88
N GLN A 6 16.82 -2.42 3.68
CA GLN A 6 17.22 -3.20 4.86
C GLN A 6 16.50 -2.82 6.17
N THR A 7 16.00 -1.60 6.34
CA THR A 7 15.40 -1.17 7.61
C THR A 7 14.06 -1.86 7.91
N GLY A 8 13.27 -2.19 6.88
CA GLY A 8 12.00 -2.90 7.07
C GLY A 8 12.19 -4.34 7.52
N ASN A 9 13.17 -5.05 6.98
CA ASN A 9 13.32 -6.48 7.21
C ASN A 9 14.01 -6.79 8.55
N THR A 10 15.04 -6.03 8.91
CA THR A 10 15.71 -6.20 10.23
C THR A 10 14.75 -5.88 11.37
N LYS A 11 13.92 -4.84 11.24
CA LYS A 11 12.91 -4.49 12.26
C LYS A 11 11.80 -5.54 12.37
N LEU A 12 11.45 -6.24 11.29
CA LEU A 12 10.49 -7.34 11.33
C LEU A 12 11.11 -8.60 11.96
N SER A 13 12.39 -8.85 11.69
CA SER A 13 13.12 -9.99 12.25
C SER A 13 13.30 -9.90 13.77
N GLU A 14 13.22 -8.70 14.34
CA GLU A 14 13.32 -8.45 15.79
C GLU A 14 11.97 -8.59 16.54
N LEU A 15 10.84 -8.69 15.83
CA LEU A 15 9.52 -8.84 16.43
C LEU A 15 9.22 -10.30 16.81
N SER A 16 8.46 -10.48 17.90
CA SER A 16 7.87 -11.79 18.24
C SER A 16 6.79 -12.19 17.23
N ILE A 17 6.48 -13.50 17.12
CA ILE A 17 5.46 -14.05 16.21
C ILE A 17 4.09 -13.38 16.39
N GLU A 18 3.73 -13.05 17.64
CA GLU A 18 2.47 -12.37 17.98
C GLU A 18 2.43 -10.92 17.48
N GLU A 19 3.54 -10.19 17.65
CA GLU A 19 3.69 -8.82 17.18
C GLU A 19 3.72 -8.76 15.65
N LEU A 20 4.39 -9.73 15.01
CA LEU A 20 4.48 -9.87 13.56
C LEU A 20 3.10 -10.13 12.93
N THR A 21 2.29 -10.96 13.58
CA THR A 21 0.90 -11.23 13.16
C THR A 21 0.01 -9.99 13.32
N THR A 22 0.21 -9.22 14.38
CA THR A 22 -0.49 -7.95 14.62
C THR A 22 -0.13 -6.90 13.56
N GLU A 23 1.16 -6.77 13.24
CA GLU A 23 1.67 -5.88 12.20
C GLU A 23 1.15 -6.28 10.81
N LYS A 24 1.07 -7.57 10.49
CA LYS A 24 0.43 -8.07 9.26
C LYS A 24 -1.02 -7.59 9.19
N LYS A 25 -1.80 -7.78 10.25
CA LYS A 25 -3.22 -7.39 10.27
C LYS A 25 -3.39 -5.88 10.06
N LYS A 26 -2.60 -5.05 10.74
CA LYS A 26 -2.62 -3.59 10.55
C LYS A 26 -2.32 -3.20 9.11
N ARG A 27 -1.25 -3.75 8.53
CA ARG A 27 -0.88 -3.49 7.13
C ARG A 27 -1.95 -3.99 6.16
N THR A 28 -2.71 -5.03 6.50
CA THR A 28 -3.77 -5.58 5.64
C THR A 28 -4.95 -4.65 5.61
N VAL A 29 -5.34 -4.15 6.79
CA VAL A 29 -6.40 -3.15 6.90
C VAL A 29 -6.03 -1.89 6.12
N ILE A 30 -4.79 -1.39 6.25
CA ILE A 30 -4.32 -0.22 5.51
C ILE A 30 -4.38 -0.45 3.99
N LEU A 31 -3.90 -1.60 3.51
CA LEU A 31 -3.92 -1.91 2.08
C LEU A 31 -5.35 -2.03 1.52
N ILE A 32 -6.25 -2.67 2.25
CA ILE A 32 -7.67 -2.79 1.87
C ILE A 32 -8.31 -1.41 1.84
N PHE A 33 -8.13 -0.61 2.89
CA PHE A 33 -8.69 0.74 2.98
C PHE A 33 -8.18 1.64 1.84
N PHE A 34 -6.88 1.62 1.59
CA PHE A 34 -6.27 2.39 0.51
C PHE A 34 -6.79 1.93 -0.86
N SER A 35 -6.98 0.62 -1.06
CA SER A 35 -7.57 0.06 -2.29
C SER A 35 -9.00 0.53 -2.53
N ILE A 36 -9.85 0.51 -1.49
CA ILE A 36 -11.24 1.00 -1.57
C ILE A 36 -11.26 2.50 -1.91
N LEU A 37 -10.44 3.29 -1.22
CA LEU A 37 -10.32 4.73 -1.45
C LEU A 37 -9.88 5.03 -2.89
N LEU A 38 -8.89 4.29 -3.39
CA LEU A 38 -8.43 4.40 -4.79
C LEU A 38 -9.55 4.05 -5.77
N GLY A 39 -10.32 3.00 -5.49
CA GLY A 39 -11.47 2.61 -6.32
C GLY A 39 -12.54 3.70 -6.39
N ILE A 40 -12.93 4.29 -5.26
CA ILE A 40 -13.88 5.41 -5.21
C ILE A 40 -13.32 6.63 -5.94
N MET A 41 -12.04 6.94 -5.75
CA MET A 41 -11.37 8.05 -6.41
C MET A 41 -11.35 7.86 -7.93
N VAL A 42 -11.00 6.67 -8.43
CA VAL A 42 -11.03 6.35 -9.86
C VAL A 42 -12.45 6.49 -10.43
N GLY A 43 -13.45 5.93 -9.75
CA GLY A 43 -14.86 6.06 -10.16
C GLY A 43 -15.31 7.51 -10.26
N THR A 44 -14.95 8.32 -9.26
CA THR A 44 -15.26 9.77 -9.23
C THR A 44 -14.54 10.51 -10.36
N CYS A 45 -13.28 10.17 -10.62
CA CYS A 45 -12.50 10.78 -11.70
C CYS A 45 -13.08 10.43 -13.08
N ILE A 46 -13.50 9.18 -13.31
CA ILE A 46 -14.16 8.77 -14.55
C ILE A 46 -15.47 9.56 -14.74
N TYR A 47 -16.32 9.60 -13.70
CA TYR A 47 -17.58 10.35 -13.74
C TYR A 47 -17.36 11.84 -14.03
N ALA A 48 -16.40 12.47 -13.35
CA ALA A 48 -16.04 13.86 -13.56
C ALA A 48 -15.51 14.11 -14.97
N THR A 49 -14.69 13.19 -15.50
CA THR A 49 -14.12 13.30 -16.85
C THR A 49 -15.20 13.25 -17.93
N ILE A 50 -16.20 12.37 -17.77
CA ILE A 50 -17.34 12.28 -18.69
C ILE A 50 -18.16 13.58 -18.67
N LYS A 51 -18.35 14.19 -17.49
CA LYS A 51 -19.20 15.39 -17.32
C LYS A 51 -18.50 16.71 -17.65
N LYS A 52 -17.21 16.85 -17.30
CA LYS A 52 -16.47 18.12 -17.35
C LYS A 52 -15.28 18.10 -18.31
N GLY A 53 -15.01 16.96 -18.95
CA GLY A 53 -13.82 16.74 -19.76
C GLY A 53 -12.59 16.36 -18.92
N VAL A 54 -11.49 16.07 -19.61
CA VAL A 54 -10.22 15.70 -18.98
C VAL A 54 -9.65 16.92 -18.24
N SER A 55 -9.32 16.73 -16.96
CA SER A 55 -8.69 17.76 -16.13
C SER A 55 -7.53 17.17 -15.34
N ALA A 56 -6.78 18.01 -14.62
CA ALA A 56 -5.71 17.55 -13.73
C ALA A 56 -6.20 16.49 -12.71
N LEU A 57 -7.46 16.57 -12.29
CA LEU A 57 -8.07 15.61 -11.36
C LEU A 57 -8.16 14.19 -11.97
N THR A 58 -8.30 14.07 -13.29
CA THR A 58 -8.38 12.77 -13.98
C THR A 58 -7.11 11.94 -13.84
N PHE A 59 -5.95 12.61 -13.75
CA PHE A 59 -4.64 11.95 -13.58
C PHE A 59 -4.26 11.76 -12.11
N MET A 60 -5.04 12.31 -11.19
CA MET A 60 -4.80 12.22 -9.75
C MET A 60 -4.66 10.77 -9.27
N PRO A 61 -5.47 9.79 -9.70
CA PRO A 61 -5.28 8.39 -9.30
C PRO A 61 -3.93 7.80 -9.68
N ILE A 62 -3.36 8.25 -10.80
CA ILE A 62 -2.06 7.77 -11.29
C ILE A 62 -0.93 8.25 -10.37
N ALA A 63 -1.05 9.46 -9.81
CA ALA A 63 -0.06 10.00 -8.88
C ALA A 63 0.06 9.17 -7.58
N PHE A 64 -0.96 8.38 -7.22
CA PHE A 64 -0.95 7.52 -6.03
C PHE A 64 -0.42 6.11 -6.27
N LEU A 65 -0.13 5.70 -7.52
CA LEU A 65 0.49 4.40 -7.80
C LEU A 65 1.80 4.13 -7.03
N PRO A 66 2.79 5.05 -6.96
CA PRO A 66 4.04 4.77 -6.25
C PRO A 66 3.80 4.49 -4.76
N ILE A 67 2.84 5.19 -4.14
CA ILE A 67 2.46 4.97 -2.75
C ILE A 67 1.81 3.58 -2.59
N PHE A 68 0.91 3.20 -3.49
CA PHE A 68 0.30 1.87 -3.49
C PHE A 68 1.34 0.75 -3.59
N LEU A 69 2.34 0.91 -4.48
CA LEU A 69 3.43 -0.06 -4.64
C LEU A 69 4.27 -0.23 -3.36
N ILE A 70 4.53 0.86 -2.62
CA ILE A 70 5.24 0.83 -1.34
C ILE A 70 4.44 0.05 -0.29
N ILE A 71 3.14 0.32 -0.16
CA ILE A 71 2.25 -0.38 0.79
C ILE A 71 2.16 -1.86 0.45
N TRP A 72 2.00 -2.20 -0.84
CA TRP A 72 1.95 -3.57 -1.34
C TRP A 72 3.23 -4.34 -1.05
N LYS A 73 4.39 -3.72 -1.34
CA LYS A 73 5.69 -4.33 -1.06
C LYS A 73 5.88 -4.58 0.43
N SER A 74 5.54 -3.59 1.26
CA SER A 74 5.62 -3.72 2.71
C SER A 74 4.78 -4.88 3.25
N GLN A 75 3.62 -5.14 2.66
CA GLN A 75 2.79 -6.29 2.99
C GLN A 75 3.43 -7.63 2.63
N LYS A 76 4.00 -7.71 1.41
CA LYS A 76 4.72 -8.89 0.96
C LYS A 76 5.92 -9.20 1.86
N ASP A 77 6.65 -8.17 2.29
CA ASP A 77 7.81 -8.35 3.17
C ASP A 77 7.39 -8.98 4.53
N VAL A 78 6.29 -8.52 5.14
CA VAL A 78 5.74 -9.14 6.37
C VAL A 78 5.25 -10.57 6.14
N CYS A 79 4.57 -10.84 5.02
CA CYS A 79 4.11 -12.19 4.71
C CYS A 79 5.26 -13.15 4.41
N ASN A 80 6.35 -12.67 3.82
CA ASN A 80 7.54 -13.47 3.55
C ASN A 80 8.27 -13.81 4.85
N GLU A 81 8.42 -12.84 5.77
CA GLU A 81 9.03 -13.08 7.09
C GLU A 81 8.23 -14.12 7.89
N ILE A 82 6.90 -14.04 7.90
CA ILE A 82 6.05 -15.04 8.57
C ILE A 82 6.19 -16.44 7.96
N LYS A 83 6.43 -16.54 6.65
CA LYS A 83 6.60 -17.84 5.96
C LYS A 83 7.99 -18.45 6.12
N SER A 84 9.01 -17.64 6.40
CA SER A 84 10.38 -18.10 6.60
C SER A 84 10.65 -18.60 8.01
N ARG A 85 9.69 -18.47 8.93
CA ARG A 85 9.73 -18.99 10.30
C ARG A 85 8.83 -20.21 10.43
#